data_AF-X1SZD5-F1
#
_entry.id   AF-X1SZD5-F1
#
_cell.length_a   1.000
_cell.length_b   1.000
_cell.length_c   1.000
_cell.angle_alpha   90.00
_cell.angle_beta   90.00
_cell.angle_gamma   90.00
#
_symmetry.space_group_name_H-M   'P 1'
#
loop_
_entity.id
_entity.type
_entity.pdbx_description
1 polymer ?
#
loop_
_entity_poly.entity_id
_entity_poly.type
_entity_poly.pdbx_seq_one_letter_code
_entity_poly.pdbx_strand_id
1 'polypeptide(L)'
;HSLDYAKLDQLAEEVNPGSEGLIFLPYLYGERTPHADANARGVYFGISGKHDQRHFIRSVLEGVTFALKDSLELIKDKGVGIKEIRAIGGG
;
A
#
# COMPACT_ATOMS: atom_id res chain seq x y z
N HIS A 1 -18.48 -18.70 -2.03
CA HIS A 1 -17.09 -18.84 -1.56
C HIS A 1 -16.55 -17.45 -1.26
N SER A 2 -16.40 -17.10 0.01
CA SER A 2 -15.71 -15.87 0.42
C SER A 2 -14.20 -16.12 0.44
N LEU A 3 -13.42 -15.22 -0.15
CA LEU A 3 -11.97 -15.18 0.06
C LEU A 3 -11.73 -14.72 1.50
N ASP A 4 -10.94 -15.46 2.27
CA ASP A 4 -10.42 -15.00 3.56
C ASP A 4 -9.08 -14.27 3.40
N TYR A 5 -8.62 -13.59 4.45
CA TYR A 5 -7.38 -12.81 4.40
C TYR A 5 -6.16 -13.68 4.07
N ALA A 6 -6.05 -14.86 4.67
CA ALA A 6 -4.94 -15.78 4.40
C ALA A 6 -4.88 -16.18 2.92
N LYS A 7 -6.03 -16.34 2.27
CA LYS A 7 -6.06 -16.65 0.84
C LYS A 7 -5.66 -15.47 -0.02
N LEU A 8 -6.01 -14.25 0.37
CA LEU A 8 -5.55 -13.03 -0.33
C LEU A 8 -4.03 -12.88 -0.22
N ASP A 9 -3.45 -13.13 0.95
CA ASP A 9 -2.01 -13.07 1.17
C ASP A 9 -1.26 -14.07 0.27
N GLN A 10 -1.72 -15.32 0.22
CA GLN A 10 -1.16 -16.34 -0.68
C GLN A 10 -1.21 -15.91 -2.16
N LEU A 11 -2.33 -15.32 -2.59
CA LEU A 11 -2.46 -14.83 -3.97
C LEU A 11 -1.50 -13.67 -4.26
N ALA A 12 -1.25 -12.80 -3.29
CA ALA A 12 -0.29 -11.71 -3.43
C ALA A 12 1.15 -12.21 -3.52
N GLU A 13 1.50 -13.27 -2.80
CA GLU A 13 2.83 -13.90 -2.82
C GLU A 13 3.19 -14.49 -4.19
N GLU A 14 2.19 -14.90 -4.98
CA GLU A 14 2.39 -15.42 -6.34
C GLU A 14 2.86 -14.35 -7.35
N VAL A 15 2.82 -13.07 -6.99
CA VAL A 15 3.27 -11.95 -7.83
C VAL A 15 4.61 -11.43 -7.31
N ASN A 16 5.57 -11.17 -8.19
CA ASN A 16 6.85 -10.58 -7.81
C ASN A 16 6.65 -9.16 -7.24
N PRO A 17 7.56 -8.69 -6.35
CA PRO A 17 7.52 -7.32 -5.85
C PRO A 17 7.42 -6.27 -6.97
N GLY A 18 6.58 -5.26 -6.76
CA GLY A 18 6.32 -4.18 -7.72
C GLY A 18 5.14 -4.44 -8.65
N SER A 19 4.44 -5.57 -8.50
CA SER A 19 3.14 -5.84 -9.13
C SER A 19 3.10 -5.62 -10.66
N GLU A 20 4.20 -5.94 -11.36
CA GLU A 20 4.38 -5.68 -12.81
C GLU A 20 4.15 -4.21 -13.22
N GLY A 21 4.39 -3.27 -12.30
CA GLY A 21 4.21 -1.84 -12.52
C GLY A 21 2.80 -1.32 -12.19
N LEU A 22 1.91 -2.17 -11.66
CA LEU A 22 0.62 -1.73 -11.12
C LEU A 22 0.82 -1.03 -9.77
N ILE A 23 0.44 0.24 -9.70
CA ILE A 23 0.56 1.05 -8.48
C ILE A 23 -0.84 1.32 -7.92
N PHE A 24 -1.01 1.09 -6.61
CA PHE A 24 -2.19 1.50 -5.87
C PHE A 24 -1.90 2.66 -4.93
N LEU A 25 -2.65 3.75 -5.05
CA LEU A 25 -2.68 4.84 -4.07
C LEU A 25 -3.85 4.60 -3.11
N PRO A 26 -3.62 4.47 -1.79
CA PRO A 26 -4.63 3.99 -0.84
C PRO A 26 -5.59 5.08 -0.31
N TYR A 27 -5.66 6.25 -0.93
CA TYR A 27 -6.36 7.43 -0.41
C TYR A 27 -7.90 7.37 -0.57
N LEU A 28 -8.54 6.27 -0.18
CA LEU A 28 -9.96 6.00 -0.43
C LEU A 28 -10.90 7.03 0.22
N TYR A 29 -10.49 7.66 1.31
CA TYR A 29 -11.28 8.62 2.09
C TYR A 29 -10.59 9.99 2.22
N GLY A 30 -9.72 10.34 1.27
CA GLY A 30 -8.78 11.44 1.43
C GLY A 30 -7.51 11.01 2.18
N GLU A 31 -6.56 11.93 2.31
CA GLU A 31 -5.29 11.70 3.02
C GLU A 31 -5.04 12.80 4.06
N ARG A 32 -4.71 12.39 5.29
CA ARG A 32 -4.30 13.29 6.37
C ARG A 32 -2.79 13.46 6.40
N THR A 33 -2.05 12.36 6.28
CA THR A 33 -0.59 12.32 6.36
C THR A 33 -0.09 11.32 5.32
N PRO A 34 0.80 11.71 4.40
CA PRO A 34 1.71 12.85 4.49
C PRO A 34 1.20 14.13 3.79
N HIS A 35 0.15 14.05 2.98
CA HIS A 35 -0.19 15.13 2.03
C HIS A 35 -1.25 16.14 2.51
N ALA A 36 -2.01 15.83 3.57
CA ALA A 36 -3.09 16.68 4.08
C ALA A 36 -4.07 17.16 2.99
N ASP A 37 -4.56 16.22 2.17
CA ASP A 37 -5.50 16.48 1.07
C ASP A 37 -6.79 15.65 1.23
N ALA A 38 -7.87 16.33 1.61
CA ALA A 38 -9.21 15.73 1.75
C ALA A 38 -9.83 15.32 0.39
N ASN A 39 -9.32 15.85 -0.73
CA ASN A 39 -9.78 15.53 -2.07
C ASN A 39 -9.02 14.36 -2.70
N ALA A 40 -7.95 13.87 -2.07
CA ALA A 40 -7.23 12.69 -2.53
C ALA A 40 -8.18 11.48 -2.64
N ARG A 41 -7.98 10.66 -3.69
CA ARG A 41 -8.80 9.48 -3.95
C ARG A 41 -7.92 8.28 -4.24
N GLY A 42 -8.46 7.09 -4.02
CA GLY A 42 -7.79 5.85 -4.39
C GLY A 42 -7.59 5.75 -5.90
N VAL A 43 -6.42 5.29 -6.32
CA VAL A 43 -6.05 5.19 -7.74
C VAL A 43 -5.35 3.88 -7.98
N TYR A 44 -5.72 3.19 -9.06
CA TYR A 44 -4.85 2.22 -9.70
C TYR A 44 -4.22 2.86 -10.92
N PHE A 45 -2.89 2.88 -10.96
CA PHE A 45 -2.11 3.46 -12.05
C PHE A 45 -1.29 2.36 -12.74
N GLY A 46 -1.21 2.41 -14.07
CA GLY A 46 -0.42 1.46 -14.86
C GLY A 46 -1.11 0.16 -15.25
N ILE A 47 -2.45 0.06 -15.15
CA ILE A 47 -3.19 -1.15 -15.55
C ILE A 47 -2.87 -1.55 -16.99
N SER A 48 -2.54 -2.84 -17.19
CA SER A 48 -2.27 -3.44 -18.49
C SER A 48 -2.84 -4.86 -18.56
N GLY A 49 -2.85 -5.45 -19.76
CA GLY A 49 -3.29 -6.85 -19.97
C GLY A 49 -2.41 -7.91 -19.32
N LYS A 50 -1.29 -7.53 -18.69
CA LYS A 50 -0.46 -8.43 -17.88
C LYS A 50 -1.02 -8.65 -16.48
N HIS A 51 -1.90 -7.76 -16.02
CA HIS A 51 -2.39 -7.77 -14.65
C HIS A 51 -3.66 -8.61 -14.54
N ASP A 52 -3.65 -9.49 -13.55
CA ASP A 52 -4.81 -10.23 -13.08
C ASP A 52 -5.12 -9.87 -11.63
N GLN A 53 -6.12 -10.51 -11.03
CA GLN A 53 -6.55 -10.27 -9.66
C GLN A 53 -5.40 -10.27 -8.64
N ARG A 54 -4.39 -11.13 -8.82
CA ARG A 54 -3.27 -11.27 -7.88
C ARG A 54 -2.42 -10.01 -7.86
N HIS A 55 -2.23 -9.37 -9.01
CA HIS A 55 -1.49 -8.11 -9.13
C HIS A 55 -2.21 -6.99 -8.40
N PHE A 56 -3.54 -6.92 -8.51
CA PHE A 56 -4.34 -5.93 -7.78
C PHE A 56 -4.21 -6.15 -6.27
N ILE A 57 -4.33 -7.38 -5.79
CA ILE A 57 -4.17 -7.70 -4.36
C ILE A 57 -2.77 -7.30 -3.87
N ARG A 58 -1.71 -7.71 -4.58
CA ARG A 58 -0.32 -7.36 -4.22
C ARG A 58 -0.10 -5.84 -4.21
N SER A 59 -0.61 -5.13 -5.21
CA SER A 59 -0.45 -3.68 -5.30
C SER A 59 -1.14 -2.94 -4.14
N VAL A 60 -2.24 -3.47 -3.59
CA VAL A 60 -2.88 -2.90 -2.40
C VAL A 60 -1.97 -3.02 -1.17
N LEU A 61 -1.40 -4.20 -0.92
CA LEU A 61 -0.47 -4.42 0.19
C LEU A 61 0.77 -3.53 0.07
N GLU A 62 1.32 -3.43 -1.14
CA GLU A 62 2.46 -2.56 -1.45
C GLU A 62 2.09 -1.07 -1.27
N GLY A 63 0.94 -0.63 -1.79
CA GLY A 63 0.48 0.75 -1.70
C GLY A 63 0.26 1.25 -0.28
N VAL A 64 -0.35 0.42 0.59
CA VAL A 64 -0.49 0.73 2.03
C VAL A 64 0.87 0.82 2.71
N THR A 65 1.77 -0.13 2.42
CA THR A 65 3.12 -0.14 2.96
C THR A 65 3.92 1.10 2.55
N PHE A 66 3.78 1.53 1.29
CA PHE A 66 4.43 2.74 0.79
C PHE A 66 3.87 4.01 1.45
N ALA A 67 2.56 4.13 1.66
CA ALA A 67 1.99 5.28 2.38
C ALA A 67 2.50 5.38 3.82
N LEU A 68 2.69 4.24 4.50
CA LEU A 68 3.33 4.19 5.82
C LEU A 68 4.81 4.58 5.75
N LYS A 69 5.54 4.11 4.72
CA LYS A 69 6.93 4.51 4.49
C LYS A 69 7.04 6.01 4.24
N ASP A 70 6.16 6.63 3.46
CA ASP A 70 6.19 8.07 3.21
C ASP A 70 5.99 8.87 4.49
N SER A 71 5.09 8.41 5.36
CA SER A 71 4.91 8.99 6.70
C SER A 71 6.18 8.82 7.56
N LEU A 72 6.88 7.70 7.44
CA LEU A 72 8.13 7.44 8.15
C LEU A 72 9.27 8.36 7.68
N GLU A 73 9.42 8.54 6.37
CA GLU A 73 10.43 9.44 5.79
C GLU A 73 10.16 10.90 6.20
N LEU A 74 8.89 11.33 6.24
CA LEU A 74 8.53 12.66 6.76
C LEU A 74 8.97 12.87 8.23
N ILE A 75 8.95 11.82 9.06
CA ILE A 75 9.43 11.87 10.45
C ILE A 75 10.96 11.94 10.48
N LYS A 76 11.66 11.16 9.64
CA LYS A 76 13.12 11.19 9.54
C LYS A 76 13.63 12.55 9.06
N ASP A 77 12.98 13.17 8.09
CA ASP A 77 13.34 14.49 7.56
C ASP A 77 13.24 15.60 8.62
N LYS A 78 12.42 15.40 9.66
CA LYS A 78 12.34 16.28 10.83
C LYS A 78 13.47 16.06 11.85
N GLY A 79 14.48 15.23 11.52
CA GLY A 79 15.65 14.96 12.35
C GLY A 79 15.39 13.98 13.49
N VAL A 80 14.27 13.26 13.49
CA VAL A 80 13.94 12.28 14.53
C VAL A 80 14.62 10.95 14.20
N GLY A 81 15.57 10.53 15.03
CA GLY A 81 16.24 9.24 14.90
C GLY A 81 15.30 8.08 15.25
N ILE A 82 14.90 7.29 14.25
CA ILE A 82 14.02 6.14 14.43
C ILE A 82 14.87 4.89 14.69
N LYS A 83 14.70 4.26 15.86
CA LYS A 83 15.43 3.05 16.26
C LYS A 83 14.60 1.77 16.20
N GLU A 84 13.28 1.90 16.25
CA GLU A 84 12.33 0.78 16.32
C GLU A 84 11.00 1.21 15.70
N ILE A 85 10.33 0.26 15.03
CA ILE A 85 8.94 0.39 14.58
C ILE A 85 8.12 -0.64 15.35
N ARG A 86 7.06 -0.20 16.03
CA ARG A 86 6.12 -1.08 16.75
C ARG A 86 4.77 -1.04 16.04
N ALA A 87 4.38 -2.15 15.43
CA ALA A 87 3.07 -2.30 14.82
C ALA A 87 2.07 -2.82 15.86
N ILE A 88 0.92 -2.14 16.00
CA ILE A 88 -0.19 -2.54 16.86
C ILE A 88 -1.49 -2.46 16.05
N GLY A 89 -2.33 -3.49 16.14
CA GLY A 89 -3.50 -3.67 15.27
C GLY A 89 -3.37 -4.90 14.38
N GLY A 90 -4.49 -5.32 13.76
CA GLY A 90 -4.56 -6.48 12.88
C GLY A 90 -4.37 -6.17 11.40
N GLY A 91 -3.76 -5.03 11.08
CA GLY A 91 -3.47 -4.56 9.72
C GLY A 91 -2.09 -3.94 9.66
#